data_AF-A0A965GC35-F1
#
_entry.id   AF-A0A965GC35-F1
#
_cell.length_a   1.000
_cell.length_b   1.000
_cell.length_c   1.000
_cell.angle_alpha   90.00
_cell.angle_beta   90.00
_cell.angle_gamma   90.00
#
_symmetry.space_group_name_H-M   'P 1'
#
loop_
_entity.id
_entity.type
_entity.pdbx_description
1 polymer ?
#
loop_
_entity_poly.entity_id
_entity_poly.type
_entity_poly.pdbx_seq_one_letter_code
_entity_poly.pdbx_strand_id
1 'polypeptide(L)'
;MLVQVLPVPDGGVFVRTIDGLIGGLLAIIVTALIPRDPRGLARTDANKLFDFFIESLDSLRLALRDVNIQVSDAALKKVRRSQPLIDNWKMSLDSAVAISRISPFLNKYRDELKGQVRLMRGMDLATRNLRVVIRRVDFLLKDGIARAYLADLCDQLHSAVSLMREGLSDPEALENAQQELVEIVRQLDPKRFGIADQIREASVLLLLRPLVVDLLCATGMSEDEARAELPEV
;
A
#
# COMPACT_ATOMS: atom_id res chain seq x y z
N MET A 1 50.20 -40.47 -7.73
CA MET A 1 49.36 -39.70 -6.78
C MET A 1 50.27 -38.84 -5.93
N LEU A 2 50.19 -37.52 -6.07
CA LEU A 2 50.88 -36.58 -5.18
C LEU A 2 49.92 -36.22 -4.05
N VAL A 3 50.21 -36.68 -2.84
CA VAL A 3 49.52 -36.28 -1.61
C VAL A 3 50.36 -35.16 -0.99
N GLN A 4 49.90 -33.93 -1.11
CA GLN A 4 50.54 -32.78 -0.47
C GLN A 4 49.99 -32.65 0.95
N VAL A 5 50.78 -33.08 1.93
CA VAL A 5 50.49 -32.83 3.35
C VAL A 5 50.89 -31.38 3.64
N LEU A 6 49.89 -30.52 3.87
CA LEU A 6 50.13 -29.16 4.33
C LEU A 6 50.83 -29.22 5.69
N PRO A 7 51.92 -28.48 5.90
CA PRO A 7 52.59 -28.44 7.20
C PRO A 7 51.61 -27.99 8.28
N VAL A 8 51.73 -28.58 9.47
CA VAL A 8 50.88 -28.26 10.62
C VAL A 8 51.05 -26.76 10.90
N PRO A 9 49.96 -25.98 10.96
CA PRO A 9 50.06 -24.56 11.27
C PRO A 9 50.69 -24.37 12.66
N ASP A 10 51.60 -23.40 12.78
CA ASP A 10 52.10 -22.98 14.09
C ASP A 10 50.91 -22.49 14.93
N GLY A 11 50.59 -23.19 16.02
CA GLY A 11 49.43 -22.92 16.89
C GLY A 11 48.34 -24.01 16.91
N GLY A 12 48.46 -25.08 16.11
CA GLY A 12 47.62 -26.28 16.20
C GLY A 12 46.58 -26.45 15.09
N VAL A 13 45.92 -27.62 15.06
CA VAL A 13 45.02 -28.03 13.97
C VAL A 13 43.76 -27.17 13.81
N PHE A 14 43.37 -26.43 14.85
CA PHE A 14 42.13 -25.63 14.87
C PHE A 14 42.31 -24.17 14.45
N VAL A 15 43.54 -23.69 14.23
CA VAL A 15 43.81 -22.27 13.94
C VAL A 15 43.02 -21.79 12.71
N ARG A 16 43.07 -22.55 11.61
CA ARG A 16 42.30 -22.22 10.39
C ARG A 16 40.78 -22.22 10.61
N THR A 17 40.27 -23.10 11.46
CA THR A 17 38.84 -23.16 11.77
C THR A 17 38.42 -21.93 12.59
N ILE A 18 39.24 -21.52 13.55
CA ILE A 18 39.02 -20.31 14.36
C ILE A 18 39.09 -19.06 13.48
N ASP A 19 40.10 -18.95 12.61
CA ASP A 19 40.24 -17.82 11.67
C ASP A 19 39.04 -17.71 10.73
N GLY A 20 38.55 -18.85 10.21
CA GLY A 20 37.34 -18.86 9.38
C GLY A 20 36.09 -18.41 10.13
N LEU A 21 35.98 -18.77 11.42
CA LEU A 21 34.87 -18.40 12.29
C LEU A 21 34.90 -16.89 12.63
N ILE A 22 36.09 -16.36 12.95
CA ILE A 22 36.32 -14.93 13.17
C ILE A 22 36.06 -14.14 11.89
N GLY A 23 36.57 -14.60 10.74
CA GLY A 23 36.34 -13.98 9.45
C GLY A 23 34.86 -13.93 9.06
N GLY A 24 34.13 -15.01 9.30
CA GLY A 24 32.68 -15.05 9.11
C GLY A 24 31.93 -14.11 10.06
N LEU A 25 32.31 -14.07 11.34
CA LEU A 25 31.71 -13.18 12.33
C LEU A 25 31.99 -11.70 12.00
N LEU A 26 33.22 -11.38 11.59
CA LEU A 26 33.64 -10.05 11.17
C LEU A 26 32.91 -9.63 9.88
N ALA A 27 32.73 -10.54 8.92
CA ALA A 27 31.94 -10.27 7.72
C ALA A 27 30.47 -9.96 8.05
N ILE A 28 29.87 -10.65 9.02
CA ILE A 28 28.52 -10.35 9.51
C ILE A 28 28.49 -8.97 10.19
N ILE A 29 29.47 -8.66 11.05
CA ILE A 29 29.58 -7.35 11.73
C ILE A 29 29.72 -6.23 10.69
N VAL A 30 30.65 -6.36 9.75
CA VAL A 30 30.89 -5.37 8.68
C VAL A 30 29.63 -5.20 7.83
N THR A 31 28.96 -6.29 7.44
CA THR A 31 27.71 -6.22 6.67
C THR A 31 26.57 -5.57 7.46
N ALA A 32 26.49 -5.82 8.77
CA ALA A 32 25.51 -5.19 9.65
C ALA A 32 25.80 -3.69 9.91
N LEU A 33 27.08 -3.29 9.80
CA LEU A 33 27.53 -1.91 9.96
C LEU A 33 27.49 -1.10 8.67
N ILE A 34 27.57 -1.73 7.48
CA ILE A 34 27.43 -1.04 6.20
C ILE A 34 25.97 -0.59 6.03
N PRO A 35 25.69 0.73 6.01
CA PRO A 35 24.33 1.22 5.90
C PRO A 35 23.86 1.05 4.46
N ARG A 36 23.13 -0.04 4.18
CA ARG A 36 22.13 -0.01 3.12
C ARG A 36 20.98 0.86 3.62
N ASP A 37 20.32 1.59 2.72
CA ASP A 37 19.10 2.34 3.04
C ASP A 37 17.85 1.53 2.66
N PRO A 38 17.45 0.52 3.47
CA PRO A 38 16.27 -0.28 3.18
C PRO A 38 14.98 0.55 3.32
N ARG A 39 15.02 1.66 4.05
CA ARG A 39 13.89 2.59 4.21
C ARG A 39 13.61 3.33 2.90
N GLY A 40 14.67 3.82 2.25
CA GLY A 40 14.58 4.43 0.93
C GLY A 40 13.90 3.51 -0.08
N LEU A 41 14.31 2.24 -0.13
CA LEU A 41 13.68 1.23 -1.00
C LEU A 41 12.19 1.02 -0.68
N ALA A 42 11.86 0.81 0.60
CA ALA A 42 10.46 0.62 1.03
C ALA A 42 9.59 1.85 0.68
N ARG A 43 10.11 3.07 0.87
CA ARG A 43 9.41 4.31 0.53
C ARG A 43 9.27 4.49 -0.98
N THR A 44 10.27 4.12 -1.77
CA THR A 44 10.16 4.14 -3.24
C THR A 44 9.08 3.18 -3.73
N ASP A 45 9.02 1.96 -3.19
CA ASP A 45 7.99 0.99 -3.59
C ASP A 45 6.59 1.39 -3.10
N ALA A 46 6.48 1.98 -1.90
CA ALA A 46 5.24 2.59 -1.43
C ALA A 46 4.73 3.65 -2.41
N ASN A 47 5.59 4.60 -2.81
CA ASN A 47 5.25 5.65 -3.76
C ASN A 47 4.73 5.10 -5.10
N LYS A 48 5.36 4.03 -5.63
CA LYS A 48 4.87 3.39 -6.87
C LYS A 48 3.44 2.86 -6.72
N LEU A 49 3.08 2.28 -5.57
CA LEU A 49 1.72 1.81 -5.33
C LEU A 49 0.73 2.99 -5.20
N PHE A 50 1.10 4.04 -4.47
CA PHE A 50 0.29 5.26 -4.36
C PHE A 50 0.07 5.92 -5.71
N ASP A 51 1.12 6.13 -6.52
CA ASP A 51 1.02 6.67 -7.87
C ASP A 51 0.04 5.84 -8.73
N PHE A 52 0.16 4.51 -8.66
CA PHE A 52 -0.75 3.60 -9.34
C PHE A 52 -2.22 3.75 -8.86
N PHE A 53 -2.45 3.87 -7.56
CA PHE A 53 -3.78 3.97 -6.96
C PHE A 53 -4.44 5.31 -7.33
N ILE A 54 -3.70 6.41 -7.19
CA ILE A 54 -4.10 7.77 -7.53
C ILE A 54 -4.47 7.85 -9.02
N GLU A 55 -3.62 7.35 -9.91
CA GLU A 55 -3.90 7.34 -11.36
C GLU A 55 -5.13 6.47 -11.73
N SER A 56 -5.37 5.40 -10.95
CA SER A 56 -6.55 4.55 -11.14
C SER A 56 -7.84 5.26 -10.71
N LEU A 57 -7.81 6.04 -9.62
CA LEU A 57 -8.93 6.90 -9.20
C LEU A 57 -9.19 8.02 -10.20
N ASP A 58 -8.15 8.66 -10.74
CA ASP A 58 -8.29 9.68 -11.76
C ASP A 58 -8.91 9.10 -13.05
N SER A 59 -8.48 7.90 -13.46
CA SER A 59 -9.07 7.19 -14.59
C SER A 59 -10.57 6.90 -14.37
N LEU A 60 -10.95 6.50 -13.16
CA LEU A 60 -12.35 6.28 -12.80
C LEU A 60 -13.16 7.57 -12.85
N ARG A 61 -12.64 8.65 -12.27
CA ARG A 61 -13.25 9.97 -12.29
C ARG A 61 -13.53 10.44 -13.71
N LEU A 62 -12.54 10.38 -14.60
CA LEU A 62 -12.68 10.74 -16.01
C LEU A 62 -13.69 9.84 -16.73
N ALA A 63 -13.63 8.53 -16.51
CA ALA A 63 -14.55 7.59 -17.15
C ALA A 63 -16.01 7.80 -16.71
N LEU A 64 -16.24 8.07 -15.41
CA LEU A 64 -17.57 8.36 -14.84
C LEU A 64 -18.13 9.70 -15.27
N ARG A 65 -17.29 10.72 -15.39
CA ARG A 65 -17.69 12.07 -15.81
C ARG A 65 -18.00 12.14 -17.31
N ASP A 66 -17.09 11.59 -18.13
CA ASP A 66 -17.11 11.80 -19.59
C ASP A 66 -17.65 10.57 -20.36
N VAL A 67 -18.09 9.53 -19.65
CA VAL A 67 -18.57 8.25 -20.23
C VAL A 67 -17.52 7.61 -21.14
N ASN A 68 -16.24 7.71 -20.74
CA ASN A 68 -15.12 7.24 -21.54
C ASN A 68 -14.85 5.75 -21.27
N ILE A 69 -15.50 4.89 -22.06
CA ILE A 69 -15.37 3.43 -21.96
C ILE A 69 -13.92 2.98 -22.20
N GLN A 70 -13.20 3.64 -23.11
CA GLN A 70 -11.82 3.29 -23.45
C GLN A 70 -10.87 3.53 -22.26
N VAL A 71 -11.08 4.63 -21.52
CA VAL A 71 -10.32 4.92 -20.29
C VAL A 71 -10.64 3.88 -19.21
N SER A 72 -11.91 3.50 -19.04
CA SER A 72 -12.32 2.43 -18.11
C SER A 72 -11.69 1.07 -18.46
N ASP A 73 -11.74 0.67 -19.73
CA ASP A 73 -11.14 -0.57 -20.22
C ASP A 73 -9.63 -0.61 -20.00
N ALA A 74 -8.95 0.52 -20.23
CA ALA A 74 -7.52 0.67 -19.98
C ALA A 74 -7.21 0.55 -18.48
N ALA A 75 -7.98 1.21 -17.63
CA ALA A 75 -7.86 1.11 -16.17
C ALA A 75 -8.07 -0.34 -15.68
N LEU A 76 -9.07 -1.05 -16.21
CA LEU A 76 -9.32 -2.45 -15.88
C LEU A 76 -8.17 -3.39 -16.30
N LYS A 77 -7.53 -3.13 -17.45
CA LYS A 77 -6.33 -3.88 -17.86
C LYS A 77 -5.14 -3.58 -16.95
N LYS A 78 -4.95 -2.31 -16.59
CA LYS A 78 -3.85 -1.85 -15.74
C LYS A 78 -3.97 -2.39 -14.32
N VAL A 79 -5.17 -2.37 -13.73
CA VAL A 79 -5.39 -2.77 -12.34
C VAL A 79 -5.12 -4.26 -12.08
N ARG A 80 -5.15 -5.09 -13.12
CA ARG A 80 -4.73 -6.51 -13.02
C ARG A 80 -3.23 -6.67 -12.76
N ARG A 81 -2.43 -5.65 -13.06
CA ARG A 81 -0.97 -5.63 -12.86
C ARG A 81 -0.57 -4.92 -11.57
N SER A 82 -1.50 -4.70 -10.63
CA SER A 82 -1.19 -4.05 -9.34
C SER A 82 -0.48 -4.99 -8.36
N GLN A 83 -0.69 -6.31 -8.46
CA GLN A 83 -0.15 -7.28 -7.50
C GLN A 83 1.37 -7.20 -7.31
N PRO A 84 2.19 -7.11 -8.39
CA PRO A 84 3.65 -6.97 -8.21
C PRO A 84 4.07 -5.71 -7.46
N LEU A 85 3.30 -4.61 -7.52
CA LEU A 85 3.61 -3.39 -6.77
C LEU A 85 3.45 -3.61 -5.26
N ILE A 86 2.37 -4.30 -4.86
CA ILE A 86 2.10 -4.69 -3.48
C ILE A 86 3.17 -5.67 -2.99
N ASP A 87 3.48 -6.69 -3.79
CA ASP A 87 4.45 -7.72 -3.43
C ASP A 87 5.86 -7.13 -3.25
N ASN A 88 6.27 -6.22 -4.13
CA ASN A 88 7.55 -5.52 -4.03
C ASN A 88 7.61 -4.63 -2.78
N TRP A 89 6.57 -3.83 -2.51
CA TRP A 89 6.52 -3.00 -1.31
C TRP A 89 6.54 -3.83 -0.03
N LYS A 90 5.77 -4.92 0.02
CA LYS A 90 5.79 -5.87 1.14
C LYS A 90 7.19 -6.44 1.34
N MET A 91 7.86 -6.90 0.29
CA MET A 91 9.20 -7.48 0.36
C MET A 91 10.25 -6.46 0.85
N SER A 92 10.23 -5.23 0.33
CA SER A 92 11.18 -4.20 0.74
C SER A 92 10.92 -3.74 2.18
N LEU A 93 9.66 -3.67 2.60
CA LEU A 93 9.29 -3.32 3.97
C LEU A 93 9.62 -4.43 4.97
N ASP A 94 9.32 -5.70 4.66
CA ASP A 94 9.68 -6.84 5.50
C ASP A 94 11.21 -6.91 5.68
N SER A 95 11.96 -6.63 4.62
CA SER A 95 13.43 -6.51 4.67
C SER A 95 13.87 -5.36 5.58
N ALA A 96 13.27 -4.18 5.47
CA ALA A 96 13.58 -3.03 6.33
C ALA A 96 13.29 -3.33 7.81
N VAL A 97 12.16 -3.98 8.11
CA VAL A 97 11.79 -4.41 9.46
C VAL A 97 12.81 -5.42 10.00
N ALA A 98 13.19 -6.43 9.22
CA ALA A 98 14.18 -7.42 9.62
C ALA A 98 15.55 -6.78 9.93
N ILE A 99 16.03 -5.88 9.08
CA ILE A 99 17.30 -5.18 9.28
C ILE A 99 17.24 -4.27 10.53
N SER A 100 16.11 -3.59 10.76
CA SER A 100 15.92 -2.74 11.96
C SER A 100 15.96 -3.51 13.29
N ARG A 101 15.73 -4.83 13.25
CA ARG A 101 15.83 -5.70 14.43
C ARG A 101 17.27 -5.99 14.85
N ILE A 102 18.18 -6.03 13.88
CA ILE A 102 19.59 -6.42 14.07
C ILE A 102 20.50 -5.18 14.15
N SER A 103 20.23 -4.15 13.35
CA SER A 103 21.09 -2.97 13.26
C SER A 103 20.85 -1.97 14.40
N PRO A 104 21.88 -1.60 15.19
CA PRO A 104 21.73 -0.63 16.28
C PRO A 104 21.39 0.79 15.78
N PHE A 105 21.81 1.15 14.57
CA PHE A 105 21.54 2.47 13.97
C PHE A 105 20.08 2.66 13.54
N LEU A 106 19.38 1.56 13.25
CA LEU A 106 18.00 1.58 12.75
C LEU A 106 16.96 1.33 13.85
N ASN A 107 17.38 1.08 15.09
CA ASN A 107 16.49 0.81 16.21
C ASN A 107 15.50 1.97 16.47
N LYS A 108 15.95 3.22 16.27
CA LYS A 108 15.11 4.43 16.43
C LYS A 108 13.97 4.55 15.43
N TYR A 109 13.99 3.81 14.32
CA TYR A 109 12.99 3.88 13.25
C TYR A 109 11.97 2.73 13.29
N ARG A 110 11.99 1.90 14.35
CA ARG A 110 11.10 0.73 14.44
C ARG A 110 9.63 1.13 14.46
N ASP A 111 9.28 2.23 15.13
CA ASP A 111 7.88 2.65 15.23
C ASP A 111 7.38 3.26 13.92
N GLU A 112 8.22 4.02 13.20
CA GLU A 112 7.96 4.46 11.81
C GLU A 112 7.67 3.26 10.89
N LEU A 113 8.51 2.21 10.96
CA LEU A 113 8.33 0.99 10.15
C LEU A 113 7.06 0.22 10.52
N LYS A 114 6.66 0.17 11.79
CA LYS A 114 5.38 -0.43 12.19
C LYS A 114 4.20 0.33 11.58
N GLY A 115 4.26 1.67 11.56
CA GLY A 115 3.27 2.52 10.87
C GLY A 115 3.18 2.19 9.38
N GLN A 116 4.32 2.07 8.70
CA GLN A 116 4.34 1.68 7.29
C GLN A 116 3.78 0.28 7.04
N VAL A 117 3.98 -0.69 7.96
CA VAL A 117 3.39 -2.03 7.84
C VAL A 117 1.87 -1.99 7.91
N ARG A 118 1.32 -1.16 8.80
CA ARG A 118 -0.13 -0.94 8.89
C ARG A 118 -0.67 -0.31 7.59
N LEU A 119 -0.02 0.76 7.13
CA LEU A 119 -0.38 1.44 5.90
C LEU A 119 -0.36 0.49 4.69
N MET A 120 0.70 -0.33 4.55
CA MET A 120 0.83 -1.33 3.48
C MET A 120 -0.30 -2.36 3.51
N ARG A 121 -0.67 -2.87 4.69
CA ARG A 121 -1.77 -3.84 4.81
C ARG A 121 -3.10 -3.24 4.41
N GLY A 122 -3.41 -2.03 4.87
CA GLY A 122 -4.63 -1.33 4.48
C GLY A 122 -4.67 -1.04 2.97
N MET A 123 -3.55 -0.62 2.39
CA MET A 123 -3.45 -0.37 0.95
C MET A 123 -3.57 -1.65 0.09
N ASP A 124 -3.11 -2.82 0.55
CA ASP A 124 -3.34 -4.10 -0.14
C ASP A 124 -4.86 -4.39 -0.22
N LEU A 125 -5.56 -4.28 0.91
CA LEU A 125 -7.01 -4.47 0.97
C LEU A 125 -7.76 -3.45 0.10
N ALA A 126 -7.43 -2.16 0.24
CA ALA A 126 -8.00 -1.11 -0.58
C ALA A 126 -7.76 -1.34 -2.08
N THR A 127 -6.57 -1.82 -2.47
CA THR A 127 -6.26 -2.12 -3.88
C THR A 127 -7.05 -3.32 -4.40
N ARG A 128 -7.36 -4.30 -3.56
CA ARG A 128 -8.28 -5.40 -3.91
C ARG A 128 -9.69 -4.88 -4.15
N ASN A 129 -10.21 -4.04 -3.26
CA ASN A 129 -11.53 -3.44 -3.42
C ASN A 129 -11.59 -2.51 -4.64
N LEU A 130 -10.53 -1.73 -4.91
CA LEU A 130 -10.44 -0.88 -6.10
C LEU A 130 -10.56 -1.69 -7.40
N ARG A 131 -9.98 -2.89 -7.48
CA ARG A 131 -10.16 -3.79 -8.64
C ARG A 131 -11.62 -4.15 -8.87
N VAL A 132 -12.38 -4.40 -7.80
CA VAL A 132 -13.80 -4.74 -7.87
C VAL A 132 -14.62 -3.52 -8.30
N VAL A 133 -14.32 -2.35 -7.73
CA VAL A 133 -14.94 -1.07 -8.10
C VAL A 133 -14.72 -0.76 -9.58
N ILE A 134 -13.47 -0.83 -10.08
CA ILE A 134 -13.14 -0.58 -11.49
C ILE A 134 -13.91 -1.52 -12.40
N ARG A 135 -13.96 -2.82 -12.08
CA ARG A 135 -14.74 -3.79 -12.86
C ARG A 135 -16.23 -3.46 -12.87
N ARG A 136 -16.78 -2.95 -11.77
CA ARG A 136 -18.20 -2.60 -11.70
C ARG A 136 -18.49 -1.33 -12.49
N VAL A 137 -17.64 -0.31 -12.37
CA VAL A 137 -17.75 0.94 -13.15
C VAL A 137 -17.67 0.66 -14.64
N ASP A 138 -16.77 -0.23 -15.07
CA ASP A 138 -16.66 -0.63 -16.48
C ASP A 138 -17.96 -1.21 -17.05
N PHE A 139 -18.65 -2.05 -16.27
CA PHE A 139 -19.96 -2.54 -16.65
C PHE A 139 -21.03 -1.44 -16.63
N LEU A 140 -20.96 -0.56 -15.62
CA LEU A 140 -21.91 0.51 -15.39
C LEU A 140 -21.93 1.53 -16.55
N LEU A 141 -20.75 1.88 -17.09
CA LEU A 141 -20.61 2.86 -18.18
C LEU A 141 -21.21 2.41 -19.52
N LYS A 142 -21.55 1.14 -19.68
CA LYS A 142 -22.09 0.61 -20.95
C LYS A 142 -23.48 1.14 -21.29
N ASP A 143 -24.19 1.74 -20.34
CA ASP A 143 -25.46 2.40 -20.61
C ASP A 143 -25.32 3.83 -21.15
N GLY A 144 -24.11 4.35 -21.27
CA GLY A 144 -23.86 5.66 -21.88
C GLY A 144 -24.19 6.84 -20.96
N ILE A 145 -24.47 6.60 -19.67
CA ILE A 145 -24.92 7.64 -18.74
C ILE A 145 -23.76 8.15 -17.89
N ALA A 146 -23.55 9.47 -17.91
CA ALA A 146 -22.59 10.16 -17.06
C ALA A 146 -23.03 10.17 -15.59
N ARG A 147 -22.08 10.00 -14.67
CA ARG A 147 -22.33 9.84 -13.23
C ARG A 147 -21.49 10.81 -12.45
N ALA A 148 -21.89 12.08 -12.50
CA ALA A 148 -21.17 13.19 -11.86
C ALA A 148 -20.91 12.94 -10.36
N TYR A 149 -21.89 12.39 -9.64
CA TYR A 149 -21.75 12.12 -8.21
C TYR A 149 -20.67 11.06 -7.90
N LEU A 150 -20.65 9.95 -8.64
CA LEU A 150 -19.59 8.93 -8.45
C LEU A 150 -18.22 9.46 -8.90
N ALA A 151 -18.18 10.30 -9.94
CA ALA A 151 -16.95 10.96 -10.36
C ALA A 151 -16.41 11.89 -9.26
N ASP A 152 -17.28 12.66 -8.61
CA ASP A 152 -16.93 13.54 -7.49
C ASP A 152 -16.40 12.74 -6.30
N LEU A 153 -17.04 11.63 -5.93
CA LEU A 153 -16.51 10.73 -4.88
C LEU A 153 -15.12 10.17 -5.24
N CYS A 154 -14.87 9.83 -6.51
CA CYS A 154 -13.53 9.41 -6.95
C CYS A 154 -12.49 10.54 -6.87
N ASP A 155 -12.90 11.79 -7.11
CA ASP A 155 -12.04 12.97 -6.97
C ASP A 155 -11.69 13.25 -5.50
N GLN A 156 -12.67 13.16 -4.59
CA GLN A 156 -12.45 13.27 -3.16
C GLN A 156 -11.49 12.17 -2.65
N LEU A 157 -11.69 10.91 -3.08
CA LEU A 157 -10.79 9.81 -2.75
C LEU A 157 -9.39 10.01 -3.30
N HIS A 158 -9.26 10.59 -4.50
CA HIS A 158 -7.97 10.89 -5.09
C HIS A 158 -7.19 11.89 -4.22
N SER A 159 -7.85 12.95 -3.74
CA SER A 159 -7.25 13.93 -2.83
C SER A 159 -6.84 13.30 -1.51
N ALA A 160 -7.72 12.53 -0.87
CA ALA A 160 -7.42 11.88 0.41
C ALA A 160 -6.25 10.88 0.30
N VAL A 161 -6.20 10.08 -0.77
CA VAL A 161 -5.08 9.13 -0.99
C VAL A 161 -3.78 9.86 -1.34
N SER A 162 -3.85 11.04 -1.96
CA SER A 162 -2.68 11.88 -2.19
C SER A 162 -2.10 12.39 -0.87
N LEU A 163 -2.95 12.80 0.07
CA LEU A 163 -2.52 13.12 1.44
C LEU A 163 -1.92 11.90 2.17
N MET A 164 -2.48 10.70 2.00
CA MET A 164 -1.89 9.47 2.56
C MET A 164 -0.47 9.21 2.01
N ARG A 165 -0.22 9.52 0.74
CA ARG A 165 1.11 9.41 0.13
C ARG A 165 2.09 10.40 0.78
N GLU A 166 1.67 11.65 1.00
CA GLU A 166 2.46 12.64 1.76
C GLU A 166 2.73 12.13 3.19
N GLY A 167 1.71 11.46 3.76
CA GLY A 167 1.70 10.70 5.01
C GLY A 167 2.83 9.68 5.19
N LEU A 168 3.48 9.24 4.10
CA LEU A 168 4.69 8.39 4.17
C LEU A 168 5.87 9.11 4.84
N SER A 169 5.81 10.43 4.93
CA SER A 169 6.91 11.31 5.34
C SER A 169 6.48 12.28 6.42
N ASP A 170 5.22 12.67 6.40
CA ASP A 170 4.62 13.65 7.30
C ASP A 170 3.39 13.06 8.01
N PRO A 171 3.48 12.73 9.32
CA PRO A 171 2.35 12.18 10.07
C PRO A 171 1.10 13.08 10.05
N GLU A 172 1.25 14.40 9.99
CA GLU A 172 0.12 15.35 9.99
C GLU A 172 -0.72 15.20 8.72
N ALA A 173 -0.08 15.00 7.56
CA ALA A 173 -0.78 14.71 6.31
C ALA A 173 -1.62 13.42 6.38
N LEU A 174 -1.17 12.42 7.14
CA LEU A 174 -1.93 11.18 7.32
C LEU A 174 -3.16 11.37 8.22
N GLU A 175 -3.07 12.25 9.23
CA GLU A 175 -4.22 12.64 10.06
C GLU A 175 -5.24 13.43 9.24
N ASN A 176 -4.79 14.37 8.40
CA ASN A 176 -5.65 15.11 7.48
C ASN A 176 -6.35 14.17 6.50
N ALA A 177 -5.64 13.20 5.93
CA ALA A 177 -6.22 12.18 5.07
C ALA A 177 -7.31 11.37 5.79
N GLN A 178 -7.10 11.01 7.06
CA GLN A 178 -8.10 10.31 7.85
C GLN A 178 -9.38 11.13 8.01
N GLN A 179 -9.27 12.44 8.29
CA GLN A 179 -10.43 13.33 8.42
C GLN A 179 -11.21 13.42 7.11
N GLU A 180 -10.53 13.57 5.97
CA GLU A 180 -11.19 13.58 4.66
C GLU A 180 -11.91 12.25 4.36
N LEU A 181 -11.27 11.11 4.67
CA LEU A 181 -11.89 9.79 4.48
C LEU A 181 -13.13 9.59 5.36
N VAL A 182 -13.16 10.17 6.57
CA VAL A 182 -14.35 10.17 7.45
C VAL A 182 -15.49 10.97 6.82
N GLU A 183 -15.20 12.11 6.20
CA GLU A 183 -16.23 12.87 5.48
C GLU A 183 -16.72 12.16 4.22
N ILE A 184 -15.83 11.45 3.51
CA ILE A 184 -16.20 10.64 2.34
C ILE A 184 -17.06 9.44 2.75
N VAL A 185 -16.71 8.72 3.83
CA VAL A 185 -17.43 7.50 4.24
C VAL A 185 -18.89 7.80 4.61
N ARG A 186 -19.14 8.97 5.22
CA ARG A 186 -20.47 9.47 5.58
C ARG A 186 -21.34 9.82 4.37
N GLN A 187 -20.75 10.01 3.20
CA GLN A 187 -21.48 10.24 1.94
C GLN A 187 -21.94 8.92 1.29
N LEU A 188 -21.44 7.75 1.73
CA LEU A 188 -21.74 6.46 1.12
C LEU A 188 -23.10 5.86 1.54
N ASP A 189 -24.14 6.69 1.58
CA ASP A 189 -25.53 6.30 1.81
C ASP A 189 -26.34 6.32 0.50
N PRO A 190 -26.82 5.15 0.01
CA PRO A 190 -27.65 5.08 -1.19
C PRO A 190 -28.96 5.86 -1.09
N LYS A 191 -29.54 6.00 0.11
CA LYS A 191 -30.85 6.64 0.33
C LYS A 191 -30.76 8.17 0.25
N ARG A 192 -29.65 8.74 0.73
CA ARG A 192 -29.48 10.20 0.86
C ARG A 192 -29.44 10.95 -0.48
N PHE A 193 -29.04 10.29 -1.56
CA PHE A 193 -28.85 10.94 -2.87
C PHE A 193 -29.87 10.53 -3.94
N GLY A 194 -30.99 9.89 -3.54
CA GLY A 194 -31.99 9.40 -4.51
C GLY A 194 -31.47 8.26 -5.39
N ILE A 195 -30.38 7.61 -4.98
CA ILE A 195 -29.73 6.49 -5.67
C ILE A 195 -30.35 5.15 -5.27
N ALA A 196 -31.13 5.10 -4.18
CA ALA A 196 -31.79 3.88 -3.70
C ALA A 196 -32.66 3.20 -4.77
N ASP A 197 -33.33 3.98 -5.62
CA ASP A 197 -34.15 3.46 -6.72
C ASP A 197 -33.31 3.06 -7.95
N GLN A 198 -32.03 3.46 -7.98
CA GLN A 198 -31.07 3.18 -9.04
C GLN A 198 -30.09 2.07 -8.61
N ILE A 199 -30.55 0.82 -8.71
CA ILE A 199 -29.82 -0.40 -8.30
C ILE A 199 -28.37 -0.43 -8.83
N ARG A 200 -28.12 0.16 -10.00
CA ARG A 200 -26.82 0.13 -10.67
C ARG A 200 -25.81 1.05 -9.98
N GLU A 201 -26.14 2.31 -9.74
CA GLU A 201 -25.31 3.29 -9.03
C GLU A 201 -25.12 2.88 -7.57
N ALA A 202 -26.20 2.43 -6.91
CA ALA A 202 -26.17 1.93 -5.54
C ALA A 202 -25.13 0.83 -5.35
N SER A 203 -24.98 -0.06 -6.34
CA SER A 203 -23.99 -1.13 -6.26
C SER A 203 -22.54 -0.66 -6.28
N VAL A 204 -22.21 0.44 -6.98
CA VAL A 204 -20.85 1.02 -6.92
C VAL A 204 -20.63 1.69 -5.58
N LEU A 205 -21.63 2.42 -5.08
CA LEU A 205 -21.58 3.06 -3.76
C LEU A 205 -21.31 2.03 -2.66
N LEU A 206 -22.01 0.90 -2.68
CA LEU A 206 -21.81 -0.19 -1.73
C LEU A 206 -20.42 -0.84 -1.82
N LEU A 207 -19.80 -0.85 -3.00
CA LEU A 207 -18.43 -1.33 -3.20
C LEU A 207 -17.36 -0.32 -2.76
N LEU A 208 -17.69 0.97 -2.74
CA LEU A 208 -16.80 2.00 -2.18
C LEU A 208 -16.71 1.90 -0.66
N ARG A 209 -17.75 1.41 0.03
CA ARG A 209 -17.76 1.27 1.51
C ARG A 209 -16.56 0.48 2.04
N PRO A 210 -16.33 -0.79 1.66
CA PRO A 210 -15.17 -1.54 2.14
C PRO A 210 -13.84 -0.93 1.68
N LEU A 211 -13.79 -0.28 0.50
CA LEU A 211 -12.60 0.44 0.05
C LEU A 211 -12.23 1.58 1.00
N VAL A 212 -13.19 2.43 1.37
CA VAL A 212 -12.95 3.56 2.27
C VAL A 212 -12.63 3.09 3.69
N VAL A 213 -13.29 2.04 4.18
CA VAL A 213 -12.94 1.41 5.45
C VAL A 213 -11.49 0.92 5.46
N ASP A 214 -11.02 0.26 4.40
CA ASP A 214 -9.63 -0.19 4.33
C ASP A 214 -8.64 0.99 4.31
N LEU A 215 -8.99 2.10 3.65
CA LEU A 215 -8.19 3.32 3.66
C LEU A 215 -8.15 3.97 5.06
N LEU A 216 -9.27 4.03 5.77
CA LEU A 216 -9.34 4.49 7.17
C LEU A 216 -8.48 3.61 8.09
N CYS A 217 -8.55 2.29 7.92
CA CYS A 217 -7.67 1.35 8.64
C CYS A 217 -6.19 1.60 8.31
N ALA A 218 -5.89 1.97 7.06
CA ALA A 218 -4.53 2.26 6.61
C ALA A 218 -3.95 3.53 7.28
N THR A 219 -4.77 4.57 7.52
CA THR A 219 -4.34 5.77 8.25
C THR A 219 -4.09 5.49 9.74
N GLY A 220 -4.80 4.51 10.31
CA GLY A 220 -4.56 4.02 11.67
C GLY A 220 -5.81 3.89 12.53
N MET A 221 -6.99 4.16 11.97
CA MET A 221 -8.27 3.90 12.62
C MET A 221 -8.45 2.39 12.84
N SER A 222 -9.13 2.00 13.92
CA SER A 222 -9.49 0.59 14.09
C SER A 222 -10.61 0.19 13.10
N GLU A 223 -10.70 -1.11 12.79
CA GLU A 223 -11.74 -1.61 11.87
C GLU A 223 -13.15 -1.35 12.40
N ASP A 224 -13.35 -1.44 13.71
CA ASP A 224 -14.64 -1.20 14.36
C ASP A 224 -15.04 0.29 14.30
N GLU A 225 -14.10 1.20 14.56
CA GLU A 225 -14.32 2.65 14.42
C GLU A 225 -14.61 3.02 12.97
N ALA A 226 -13.82 2.51 12.02
CA ALA A 226 -14.01 2.78 10.59
C ALA A 226 -15.38 2.28 10.09
N ARG A 227 -15.85 1.15 10.63
CA ARG A 227 -17.20 0.64 10.33
C ARG A 227 -18.30 1.43 11.00
N ALA A 228 -18.07 1.94 12.21
CA ALA A 228 -19.04 2.76 12.92
C ALA A 228 -19.32 4.11 12.21
N GLU A 229 -18.36 4.62 11.44
CA GLU A 229 -18.55 5.82 10.61
C GLU A 229 -19.42 5.58 9.36
N LEU A 230 -19.69 4.32 8.99
CA LEU A 230 -20.53 4.02 7.84
C LEU A 230 -22.01 4.35 8.14
N PRO A 231 -22.73 4.96 7.18
CA PRO A 231 -24.18 5.14 7.30
C PRO A 231 -24.93 3.81 7.43
N GLU A 232 -25.97 3.78 8.27
CA GLU A 232 -26.92 2.67 8.35
C GLU A 232 -27.73 2.58 7.05
N VAL A 233 -27.74 1.41 6.40
CA VAL A 233 -28.44 1.18 5.13
C VAL A 233 -29.46 0.07 5.27
#